data_AF-A0A1Q9RXC1-F1
#
_entry.id   AF-A0A1Q9RXC1-F1
#
_cell.length_a   1.000
_cell.length_b   1.000
_cell.length_c   1.000
_cell.angle_alpha   90.00
_cell.angle_beta   90.00
_cell.angle_gamma   90.00
#
_symmetry.space_group_name_H-M   'P 1'
#
loop_
_entity.id
_entity.type
_entity.pdbx_description
1 polymer ?
#
loop_
_entity_poly.entity_id
_entity_poly.type
_entity_poly.pdbx_seq_one_letter_code
_entity_poly.pdbx_strand_id
1 'polypeptide(L)'
;MRVIESAGIAAVSQRVVAREAGVPPSAVTYYFPAVDDLLVAALAACNDAYLRGLDACTGDIDPIAALARLVADGTGASPAYVAAEYELFLLAARRPELRMEAARWPAAVDTFLTPHVPDPVTRAGVAAAVDGLLLRCVVEADPPSPGEVHEVLARLIGN
;
A
#
# COMPACT_ATOMS: atom_id res chain seq x y z
N MET A 1 3.48 4.31 -12.03
CA MET A 1 3.07 2.89 -11.94
C MET A 1 3.35 2.07 -13.20
N ARG A 2 2.77 2.36 -14.38
CA ARG A 2 3.01 1.53 -15.60
C ARG A 2 4.48 1.27 -15.95
N VAL A 3 5.37 2.25 -15.78
CA VAL A 3 6.82 2.06 -15.96
C VAL A 3 7.41 1.07 -14.94
N ILE A 4 7.01 1.16 -13.68
CA ILE A 4 7.51 0.29 -12.60
C ILE A 4 6.98 -1.14 -12.83
N GLU A 5 5.70 -1.29 -13.14
CA GLU A 5 5.08 -2.59 -13.43
C GLU A 5 5.74 -3.32 -14.61
N SER A 6 6.13 -2.59 -15.67
CA SER A 6 6.70 -3.21 -16.88
C SER A 6 8.22 -3.36 -16.86
N ALA A 7 8.94 -2.48 -16.16
CA ALA A 7 10.40 -2.38 -16.26
C ALA A 7 11.12 -2.20 -14.90
N GLY A 8 10.39 -2.24 -13.79
CA GLY A 8 10.92 -2.08 -12.43
C GLY A 8 11.28 -0.63 -12.07
N ILE A 9 11.57 -0.39 -10.79
CA ILE A 9 11.90 0.95 -10.28
C ILE A 9 13.16 1.52 -10.93
N ALA A 10 14.14 0.68 -11.22
CA ALA A 10 15.42 1.12 -11.79
C ALA A 10 15.27 1.77 -13.18
N ALA A 11 14.18 1.47 -13.90
CA ALA A 11 13.89 2.07 -15.21
C ALA A 11 13.25 3.47 -15.12
N VAL A 12 12.84 3.90 -13.94
CA VAL A 12 12.15 5.19 -13.75
C VAL A 12 13.13 6.33 -13.99
N SER A 13 12.79 7.16 -14.96
CA SER A 13 13.43 8.45 -15.21
C SER A 13 12.39 9.41 -15.77
N GLN A 14 12.62 10.72 -15.64
CA GLN A 14 11.71 11.74 -16.19
C GLN A 14 11.44 11.52 -17.68
N ARG A 15 12.47 11.14 -18.46
CA ARG A 15 12.34 10.86 -19.89
C ARG A 15 11.47 9.62 -20.17
N VAL A 16 11.66 8.54 -19.42
CA VAL A 16 10.87 7.31 -19.59
C VAL A 16 9.41 7.56 -19.19
N VAL A 17 9.18 8.27 -18.09
CA VAL A 17 7.83 8.66 -17.66
C VAL A 17 7.16 9.59 -18.66
N ALA A 18 7.87 10.60 -19.20
CA ALA A 18 7.32 11.50 -20.21
C ALA A 18 6.85 10.74 -21.45
N ARG A 19 7.67 9.80 -21.94
CA ARG A 19 7.31 8.93 -23.06
C ARG A 19 6.09 8.07 -22.75
N GLU A 20 6.06 7.43 -21.59
CA GLU A 20 4.95 6.57 -21.15
C GLU A 20 3.63 7.35 -20.96
N ALA A 21 3.73 8.62 -20.53
CA ALA A 21 2.58 9.50 -20.34
C ALA A 21 2.17 10.27 -21.60
N GLY A 22 2.96 10.19 -22.69
CA GLY A 22 2.69 10.91 -23.93
C GLY A 22 2.83 12.43 -23.80
N VAL A 23 3.67 12.91 -22.88
CA VAL A 23 3.86 14.35 -22.59
C VAL A 23 5.29 14.81 -22.92
N PRO A 24 5.52 16.12 -23.14
CA PRO A 24 6.87 16.65 -23.29
C PRO A 24 7.71 16.42 -22.02
N PRO A 25 9.01 16.07 -22.14
CA PRO A 25 9.89 15.93 -20.97
C PRO A 25 9.94 17.16 -20.07
N SER A 26 9.84 18.36 -20.64
CA SER A 26 9.82 19.62 -19.90
C SER A 26 8.63 19.73 -18.93
N ALA A 27 7.48 19.12 -19.26
CA ALA A 27 6.33 19.10 -18.36
C ALA A 27 6.63 18.23 -17.13
N VAL A 28 7.24 17.05 -17.34
CA VAL A 28 7.61 16.16 -16.23
C VAL A 28 8.67 16.81 -15.35
N THR A 29 9.72 17.38 -15.91
CA THR A 29 10.77 18.06 -15.12
C THR A 29 10.25 19.30 -14.40
N TYR A 30 9.23 19.99 -14.93
CA TYR A 30 8.59 21.13 -14.27
C TYR A 30 7.86 20.70 -12.99
N TYR A 31 7.09 19.60 -13.03
CA TYR A 31 6.35 19.11 -11.85
C TYR A 31 7.18 18.22 -10.92
N PHE A 32 8.17 17.52 -11.46
CA PHE A 32 8.99 16.54 -10.74
C PHE A 32 10.47 16.80 -11.07
N PRO A 33 11.12 17.77 -10.39
CA PRO A 33 12.52 18.12 -10.66
C PRO A 33 13.51 16.96 -10.51
N ALA A 34 13.27 16.03 -9.58
CA ALA A 34 14.06 14.84 -9.35
C ALA A 34 13.26 13.54 -9.64
N VAL A 35 13.99 12.44 -9.83
CA VAL A 35 13.38 11.11 -9.95
C VAL A 35 12.66 10.72 -8.66
N ASP A 36 13.20 11.12 -7.50
CA ASP A 36 12.56 10.83 -6.22
C ASP A 36 11.19 11.51 -6.10
N ASP A 37 10.97 12.70 -6.70
CA ASP A 37 9.65 13.35 -6.73
C ASP A 37 8.63 12.51 -7.51
N LEU A 38 9.04 11.83 -8.58
CA LEU A 38 8.19 10.89 -9.32
C LEU A 38 7.83 9.66 -8.47
N LEU A 39 8.81 9.15 -7.72
CA LEU A 39 8.62 7.97 -6.87
C LEU A 39 7.71 8.29 -5.68
N VAL A 40 7.88 9.47 -5.06
CA VAL A 40 7.00 9.98 -4.00
C VAL A 40 5.58 10.13 -4.52
N ALA A 41 5.38 10.79 -5.68
CA ALA A 41 4.06 10.96 -6.25
C ALA A 41 3.39 9.63 -6.64
N ALA A 42 4.18 8.68 -7.15
CA ALA A 42 3.68 7.33 -7.42
C ALA A 42 3.24 6.62 -6.13
N LEU A 43 4.06 6.65 -5.08
CA LEU A 43 3.73 6.02 -3.79
C LEU A 43 2.51 6.68 -3.14
N ALA A 44 2.40 8.01 -3.22
CA ALA A 44 1.24 8.75 -2.74
C ALA A 44 -0.06 8.29 -3.43
N ALA A 45 -0.04 8.11 -4.76
CA ALA A 45 -1.21 7.61 -5.49
C ALA A 45 -1.61 6.18 -5.09
N CYS A 46 -0.63 5.31 -4.81
CA CYS A 46 -0.86 3.96 -4.32
C CYS A 46 -1.50 3.99 -2.92
N ASN A 47 -0.89 4.74 -2.00
CA ASN A 47 -1.40 4.96 -0.66
C ASN A 47 -2.84 5.50 -0.68
N ASP A 48 -3.13 6.51 -1.51
CA ASP A 48 -4.46 7.11 -1.58
C ASP A 48 -5.54 6.07 -1.95
N ALA A 49 -5.21 5.03 -2.73
CA ALA A 49 -6.13 3.95 -3.04
C ALA A 49 -6.42 3.07 -1.82
N TYR A 50 -5.39 2.65 -1.09
CA TYR A 50 -5.55 1.86 0.14
C TYR A 50 -6.23 2.64 1.25
N LEU A 51 -5.91 3.93 1.41
CA LEU A 51 -6.53 4.79 2.41
C LEU A 51 -8.02 5.01 2.15
N ARG A 52 -8.43 5.15 0.87
CA ARG A 52 -9.86 5.17 0.52
C ARG A 52 -10.55 3.84 0.82
N GLY A 53 -9.88 2.72 0.55
CA GLY A 53 -10.38 1.39 0.91
C GLY A 53 -10.56 1.23 2.42
N LEU A 54 -9.59 1.67 3.20
CA LEU A 54 -9.61 1.63 4.66
C LEU A 54 -10.70 2.55 5.24
N ASP A 55 -10.87 3.75 4.69
CA ASP A 55 -11.95 4.67 5.07
C ASP A 55 -13.32 4.02 4.84
N ALA A 56 -13.53 3.35 3.69
CA ALA A 56 -14.76 2.62 3.42
C ALA A 56 -15.01 1.48 4.43
N CYS A 57 -13.97 0.85 4.97
CA CYS A 57 -14.11 -0.19 6.00
C CYS A 57 -14.71 0.35 7.30
N THR A 58 -14.49 1.64 7.63
CA THR A 58 -15.02 2.24 8.88
C THR A 58 -16.54 2.31 8.92
N GLY A 59 -17.20 2.36 7.75
CA GLY A 59 -18.65 2.39 7.61
C GLY A 59 -19.30 1.01 7.45
N ASP A 60 -18.53 -0.07 7.43
CA ASP A 60 -19.04 -1.44 7.28
C ASP A 60 -19.69 -1.92 8.59
N ILE A 61 -20.62 -2.87 8.48
CA ILE A 61 -21.25 -3.52 9.63
C ILE A 61 -20.25 -4.35 10.44
N ASP A 62 -19.24 -4.89 9.75
CA ASP A 62 -18.09 -5.57 10.34
C ASP A 62 -16.79 -4.98 9.76
N PRO A 63 -16.25 -3.92 10.40
CA PRO A 63 -15.04 -3.26 9.94
C PRO A 63 -13.81 -4.18 9.86
N ILE A 64 -13.71 -5.19 10.73
CA ILE A 64 -12.57 -6.11 10.73
C ILE A 64 -12.68 -7.10 9.56
N ALA A 65 -13.88 -7.60 9.26
CA ALA A 65 -14.11 -8.39 8.05
C ALA A 65 -13.91 -7.56 6.78
N ALA A 66 -14.26 -6.27 6.79
CA ALA A 66 -14.00 -5.35 5.68
C ALA A 66 -12.51 -5.12 5.45
N LEU A 67 -11.74 -4.89 6.53
CA LEU A 67 -10.28 -4.80 6.47
C LEU A 67 -9.66 -6.09 5.94
N ALA A 68 -10.16 -7.25 6.37
CA ALA A 68 -9.67 -8.54 5.88
C ALA A 68 -9.88 -8.72 4.36
N ARG A 69 -11.03 -8.28 3.84
CA ARG A 69 -11.28 -8.23 2.39
C ARG A 69 -10.32 -7.27 1.69
N LEU A 70 -10.11 -6.07 2.23
CA LEU A 70 -9.17 -5.11 1.66
C LEU A 70 -7.73 -5.66 1.61
N VAL A 71 -7.31 -6.40 2.62
CA VAL A 71 -5.97 -7.02 2.67
C VAL A 71 -5.83 -8.16 1.66
N ALA A 72 -6.83 -9.05 1.57
CA ALA A 72 -6.78 -10.22 0.70
C ALA A 72 -7.04 -9.88 -0.79
N ASP A 73 -8.03 -9.04 -1.06
CA ASP A 73 -8.48 -8.72 -2.42
C ASP A 73 -7.81 -7.44 -2.96
N GLY A 74 -7.16 -6.67 -2.10
CA GLY A 74 -6.52 -5.41 -2.45
C GLY A 74 -7.52 -4.34 -2.89
N THR A 75 -7.04 -3.43 -3.75
CA THR A 75 -7.84 -2.34 -4.32
C THR A 75 -8.51 -2.70 -5.65
N GLY A 76 -8.51 -3.98 -6.03
CA GLY A 76 -8.96 -4.47 -7.34
C GLY A 76 -7.94 -4.29 -8.46
N ALA A 77 -6.67 -4.02 -8.12
CA ALA A 77 -5.59 -3.91 -9.08
C ALA A 77 -5.06 -5.27 -9.57
N SER A 78 -4.30 -5.27 -10.66
CA SER A 78 -3.68 -6.50 -11.17
C SER A 78 -2.55 -6.98 -10.22
N PRO A 79 -2.26 -8.29 -10.15
CA PRO A 79 -1.14 -8.78 -9.34
C PRO A 79 0.21 -8.14 -9.70
N ALA A 80 0.44 -7.85 -10.99
CA ALA A 80 1.66 -7.18 -11.44
C ALA A 80 1.76 -5.74 -10.92
N TYR A 81 0.65 -5.02 -10.89
CA TYR A 81 0.58 -3.68 -10.34
C TYR A 81 0.83 -3.71 -8.83
N VAL A 82 0.21 -4.62 -8.08
CA VAL A 82 0.41 -4.75 -6.64
C VAL A 82 1.86 -5.11 -6.30
N ALA A 83 2.51 -5.99 -7.08
CA ALA A 83 3.93 -6.28 -6.92
C ALA A 83 4.81 -5.03 -7.11
N ALA A 84 4.50 -4.18 -8.10
CA ALA A 84 5.18 -2.91 -8.33
C ALA A 84 4.96 -1.89 -7.19
N GLU A 85 3.76 -1.85 -6.61
CA GLU A 85 3.48 -1.04 -5.42
C GLU A 85 4.32 -1.49 -4.23
N TYR A 86 4.43 -2.80 -4.00
CA TYR A 86 5.25 -3.37 -2.94
C TYR A 86 6.75 -3.08 -3.12
N GLU A 87 7.25 -3.20 -4.35
CA GLU A 87 8.63 -2.81 -4.67
C GLU A 87 8.87 -1.34 -4.29
N LEU A 88 7.92 -0.45 -4.63
CA LEU A 88 8.02 0.99 -4.36
C LEU A 88 7.93 1.31 -2.87
N PHE A 89 7.04 0.64 -2.15
CA PHE A 89 6.92 0.79 -0.70
C PHE A 89 8.22 0.39 0.01
N LEU A 90 8.79 -0.77 -0.32
CA LEU A 90 10.02 -1.27 0.30
C LEU A 90 11.25 -0.41 -0.05
N LEU A 91 11.23 0.30 -1.19
CA LEU A 91 12.29 1.24 -1.55
C LEU A 91 12.49 2.34 -0.49
N ALA A 92 11.44 2.73 0.24
CA ALA A 92 11.51 3.75 1.29
C ALA A 92 12.50 3.41 2.41
N ALA A 93 12.82 2.12 2.61
CA ALA A 93 13.87 1.69 3.54
C ALA A 93 15.26 2.25 3.16
N ARG A 94 15.52 2.46 1.87
CA ARG A 94 16.80 2.94 1.32
C ARG A 94 16.73 4.36 0.74
N ARG A 95 15.54 4.93 0.61
CA ARG A 95 15.28 6.27 0.04
C ARG A 95 14.52 7.14 1.06
N PRO A 96 15.22 7.99 1.83
CA PRO A 96 14.62 8.83 2.87
C PRO A 96 13.45 9.69 2.38
N GLU A 97 13.47 10.12 1.12
CA GLU A 97 12.48 10.97 0.46
C GLU A 97 11.10 10.32 0.44
N LEU A 98 11.02 8.98 0.41
CA LEU A 98 9.77 8.23 0.38
C LEU A 98 9.20 7.93 1.79
N ARG A 99 9.95 8.15 2.87
CA ARG A 99 9.55 7.70 4.21
C ARG A 99 8.28 8.35 4.72
N MET A 100 8.06 9.63 4.39
CA MET A 100 6.85 10.35 4.80
C MET A 100 5.60 9.70 4.20
N GLU A 101 5.66 9.35 2.90
CA GLU A 101 4.57 8.64 2.24
C GLU A 101 4.43 7.20 2.76
N ALA A 102 5.53 6.47 2.91
CA ALA A 102 5.50 5.10 3.43
C ALA A 102 4.89 5.00 4.85
N ALA A 103 5.01 6.04 5.67
CA ALA A 103 4.43 6.08 7.01
C ALA A 103 2.92 6.32 7.05
N ARG A 104 2.28 6.76 5.95
CA ARG A 104 0.85 7.07 5.93
C ARG A 104 -0.03 5.85 6.14
N TRP A 105 0.30 4.73 5.49
CA TRP A 105 -0.47 3.50 5.61
C TRP A 105 -0.45 2.93 7.04
N PRO A 106 0.71 2.68 7.68
CA PRO A 106 0.74 2.19 9.06
C PRO A 106 0.04 3.11 10.06
N ALA A 107 0.16 4.43 9.90
CA ALA A 107 -0.52 5.40 10.77
C ALA A 107 -2.04 5.36 10.60
N ALA A 108 -2.53 5.17 9.38
CA ALA A 108 -3.96 5.04 9.11
C ALA A 108 -4.51 3.72 9.65
N VAL A 109 -3.77 2.62 9.51
CA VAL A 109 -4.15 1.31 10.10
C VAL A 109 -4.21 1.39 11.62
N ASP A 110 -3.23 2.01 12.29
CA ASP A 110 -3.29 2.22 13.74
C ASP A 110 -4.51 3.04 14.17
N THR A 111 -4.81 4.12 13.42
CA THR A 111 -6.00 4.95 13.66
C THR A 111 -7.28 4.14 13.49
N PHE A 112 -7.39 3.37 12.40
CA PHE A 112 -8.52 2.50 12.11
C PHE A 112 -8.75 1.46 13.21
N LEU A 113 -7.67 0.87 13.73
CA LEU A 113 -7.74 -0.18 14.75
C LEU A 113 -8.02 0.35 16.16
N THR A 114 -7.80 1.64 16.43
CA THR A 114 -7.97 2.25 17.76
C THR A 114 -9.31 1.92 18.45
N PRO A 115 -10.49 2.06 17.81
CA PRO A 115 -11.77 1.71 18.43
C PRO A 115 -11.97 0.20 18.67
N HIS A 116 -11.24 -0.66 17.96
CA HIS A 116 -11.37 -2.12 18.03
C HIS A 116 -10.34 -2.77 18.95
N VAL A 117 -9.17 -2.13 19.12
CA VAL A 117 -8.04 -2.64 19.91
C VAL A 117 -7.49 -1.51 20.77
N PRO A 118 -8.06 -1.24 21.95
CA PRO A 118 -7.65 -0.12 22.80
C PRO A 118 -6.21 -0.24 23.33
N ASP A 119 -5.77 -1.47 23.62
CA ASP A 119 -4.41 -1.74 24.10
C ASP A 119 -3.38 -1.47 22.99
N PRO A 120 -2.44 -0.53 23.19
CA PRO A 120 -1.51 -0.12 22.14
C PRO A 120 -0.51 -1.21 21.73
N VAL A 121 -0.16 -2.14 22.62
CA VAL A 121 0.78 -3.22 22.30
C VAL A 121 0.09 -4.25 21.40
N THR A 122 -1.12 -4.65 21.75
CA THR A 122 -1.96 -5.55 20.94
C THR A 122 -2.27 -4.91 19.59
N ARG A 123 -2.62 -3.61 19.57
CA ARG A 123 -2.90 -2.89 18.33
C ARG A 123 -1.70 -2.82 17.40
N ALA A 124 -0.51 -2.55 17.92
CA ALA A 124 0.72 -2.60 17.15
C ALA A 124 0.99 -4.00 16.55
N GLY A 125 0.67 -5.06 17.31
CA GLY A 125 0.74 -6.44 16.82
C GLY A 125 -0.25 -6.72 15.67
N VAL A 126 -1.50 -6.26 15.80
CA VAL A 126 -2.52 -6.37 14.75
C VAL A 126 -2.11 -5.58 13.50
N ALA A 127 -1.62 -4.35 13.65
CA ALA A 127 -1.14 -3.54 12.53
C ALA A 127 0.04 -4.20 11.80
N ALA A 128 1.01 -4.75 12.54
CA ALA A 128 2.11 -5.50 11.94
C ALA A 128 1.63 -6.77 11.21
N ALA A 129 0.59 -7.44 11.73
CA ALA A 129 -0.03 -8.57 11.07
C ALA A 129 -0.73 -8.18 9.77
N VAL A 130 -1.40 -7.02 9.74
CA VAL A 130 -1.98 -6.45 8.50
C VAL A 130 -0.91 -6.31 7.44
N ASP A 131 0.20 -5.62 7.73
CA ASP A 131 1.30 -5.43 6.76
C ASP A 131 1.89 -6.76 6.27
N GLY A 132 2.08 -7.72 7.20
CA GLY A 132 2.57 -9.05 6.88
C GLY A 132 1.62 -9.87 6.01
N LEU A 133 0.31 -9.85 6.30
CA LEU A 133 -0.71 -10.55 5.52
C LEU A 133 -0.83 -9.96 4.12
N LEU A 134 -0.77 -8.64 4.02
CA LEU A 134 -0.81 -7.91 2.75
C LEU A 134 0.41 -8.30 1.89
N LEU A 135 1.60 -8.43 2.49
CA LEU A 135 2.79 -8.96 1.79
C LEU A 135 2.59 -10.40 1.32
N ARG A 136 2.04 -11.27 2.18
CA ARG A 136 1.77 -12.68 1.85
C ARG A 136 0.81 -12.81 0.66
N CYS A 137 -0.23 -11.97 0.60
CA CYS A 137 -1.18 -11.94 -0.51
C CYS A 137 -0.51 -11.62 -1.86
N VAL A 138 0.65 -10.96 -1.84
CA VAL A 138 1.39 -10.55 -3.04
C VAL A 138 2.42 -11.56 -3.47
N VAL A 139 3.05 -12.25 -2.52
CA VAL A 139 4.22 -13.11 -2.82
C VAL A 139 3.90 -14.60 -2.83
N GLU A 140 2.84 -15.03 -2.14
CA GLU A 140 2.48 -16.45 -2.04
C GLU A 140 1.74 -16.92 -3.30
N ALA A 141 2.04 -18.14 -3.75
CA ALA A 141 1.33 -18.75 -4.87
C ALA A 141 -0.11 -19.13 -4.52
N ASP A 142 -0.38 -19.35 -3.22
CA ASP A 142 -1.70 -19.63 -2.65
C ASP A 142 -1.92 -18.62 -1.50
N PRO A 143 -2.36 -17.39 -1.83
CA PRO A 143 -2.51 -16.32 -0.85
C PRO A 143 -3.69 -16.59 0.11
N PRO A 144 -3.63 -16.08 1.36
CA PRO A 144 -4.71 -16.27 2.31
C PRO A 144 -6.00 -15.61 1.81
N SER A 145 -7.10 -16.34 1.89
CA SER A 145 -8.44 -15.84 1.57
C SER A 145 -8.89 -14.76 2.55
N PRO A 146 -9.89 -13.92 2.19
CA PRO A 146 -10.47 -12.95 3.13
C PRO A 146 -10.94 -13.57 4.46
N GLY A 147 -11.44 -14.81 4.42
CA GLY A 147 -11.87 -15.54 5.61
C GLY A 147 -10.70 -15.92 6.53
N GLU A 148 -9.58 -16.39 5.95
CA GLU A 148 -8.37 -16.73 6.71
C GLU A 148 -7.72 -15.48 7.29
N VAL A 149 -7.62 -14.40 6.50
CA VAL A 149 -7.14 -13.09 6.98
C VAL A 149 -7.99 -12.61 8.15
N HIS A 150 -9.32 -12.67 8.02
CA HIS A 150 -10.24 -12.29 9.10
C HIS A 150 -10.03 -13.13 10.36
N GLU A 151 -9.88 -14.46 10.22
CA GLU A 151 -9.64 -15.36 11.35
C GLU A 151 -8.33 -15.03 12.08
N VAL A 152 -7.26 -14.69 11.35
CA VAL A 152 -6.00 -14.23 11.97
C VAL A 152 -6.22 -12.93 12.74
N LEU A 153 -6.87 -11.93 12.13
CA LEU A 153 -7.11 -10.64 12.77
C LEU A 153 -8.00 -10.79 14.02
N ALA A 154 -9.10 -11.54 13.93
CA ALA A 154 -10.01 -11.78 15.05
C ALA A 154 -9.29 -12.41 16.25
N ARG A 155 -8.45 -13.43 16.00
CA ARG A 155 -7.64 -14.07 17.05
C ARG A 155 -6.66 -13.13 17.73
N LEU A 156 -6.03 -12.22 16.98
CA LEU A 156 -5.10 -11.24 17.53
C LEU A 156 -5.81 -10.14 18.33
N ILE A 157 -7.03 -9.78 17.93
CA ILE A 157 -7.88 -8.83 18.65
C ILE A 157 -8.43 -9.44 19.95
N GLY A 158 -8.58 -10.77 20.00
CA GLY A 158 -9.11 -11.50 21.16
C GLY A 158 -10.62 -11.77 21.08
N ASN A 159 -11.18 -11.78 19.86
CA ASN A 159 -12.57 -12.16 19.58
C ASN A 159 -12.71 -13.63 19.20
#